data_AF-A0AAW1GGH9-F1
#
_entry.id   AF-A0AAW1GGH9-F1
#
_cell.length_a   1.000
_cell.length_b   1.000
_cell.length_c   1.000
_cell.angle_alpha   90.00
_cell.angle_beta   90.00
_cell.angle_gamma   90.00
#
_symmetry.space_group_name_H-M   'P 1'
#
loop_
_entity.id
_entity.type
_entity.pdbx_description
1 polymer ?
#
loop_
_entity_poly.entity_id
_entity_poly.type
_entity_poly.pdbx_seq_one_letter_code
_entity_poly.pdbx_strand_id
1 'polypeptide(L)'
;MVQRIKLLQDDSELAKLHQQLVIPGILTENEFWATRKKLLTGENRSSHQRAGLKSAMLSVITPQNDGRSNKVTFNLTPEIIHQIFAEKPVVHQAFLKMVPKRMTETEFWNKYCRAEYLHSTRNAVAAAAEAAEDEDLATFLKQDDILTNEARRKIRKVDPTLDMEADQGDDYTHLPDHGISRDGIKEIPEPPTHYDQYKRNFLQDLNRHAEVVLDGRTIDVELGDTKSLAEAFARSKQDTSNEISDVNNNQERFNRASKMTEIEDLQAPHEPPVAPLSIKDPRDYFYSQQANALKTLGDTTSGARSVNRHIQTQEAYTCMRESLSDIISVGLHDSMIKPEVALKVLNGLTHNISSTKYNLGTNNRETILDQLPSMTRDQLLNHWTSIQELLKHFWSSYPIKVDYLATKVNKLKDAMQHIYPKLQEIKESVPSDLRHQVSLLVQPMVQALDAAFAHYDTDLQKRMAKSGSKANGRV
;
A
#
# COMPACT_ATOMS: atom_id res chain seq x y z
N MET A 1 -10.60 3.52 20.14
CA MET A 1 -9.76 3.42 21.36
C MET A 1 -9.01 2.09 21.42
N VAL A 2 -9.66 0.94 21.25
CA VAL A 2 -9.03 -0.40 21.31
C VAL A 2 -7.78 -0.52 20.41
N GLN A 3 -7.84 -0.07 19.16
CA GLN A 3 -6.71 -0.10 18.22
C GLN A 3 -5.51 0.74 18.67
N ARG A 4 -5.77 1.92 19.25
CA ARG A 4 -4.71 2.82 19.76
C ARG A 4 -3.95 2.15 20.90
N ILE A 5 -4.67 1.43 21.78
CA ILE A 5 -4.08 0.71 22.91
C ILE A 5 -3.25 -0.49 22.42
N LYS A 6 -3.76 -1.24 21.44
CA LYS A 6 -3.03 -2.37 20.84
C LYS A 6 -1.72 -1.91 20.19
N LEU A 7 -1.76 -0.82 19.44
CA LEU A 7 -0.57 -0.26 18.79
C LEU A 7 0.47 0.23 19.82
N LEU A 8 0.04 0.78 20.96
CA LEU A 8 0.93 1.12 22.08
C LEU A 8 1.48 -0.13 22.81
N GLN A 9 0.80 -1.27 22.76
CA GLN A 9 1.32 -2.53 23.31
C GLN A 9 2.38 -3.15 22.40
N ASP A 10 2.18 -3.06 21.09
CA ASP A 10 3.09 -3.62 20.09
C ASP A 10 4.38 -2.78 19.95
N ASP A 11 4.30 -1.45 20.09
CA ASP A 11 5.44 -0.53 19.99
C ASP A 11 5.79 0.13 21.35
N SER A 12 6.85 -0.39 21.98
CA SER A 12 7.36 0.08 23.28
C SER A 12 7.93 1.52 23.23
N GLU A 13 8.51 1.94 22.10
CA GLU A 13 9.03 3.32 21.97
C GLU A 13 7.88 4.32 21.86
N LEU A 14 6.84 3.95 21.11
CA LEU A 14 5.63 4.77 21.00
C LEU A 14 4.89 4.88 22.33
N ALA A 15 4.83 3.80 23.11
CA ALA A 15 4.29 3.83 24.47
C ALA A 15 5.03 4.83 25.37
N LYS A 16 6.36 4.83 25.34
CA LYS A 16 7.17 5.80 26.11
C LYS A 16 6.89 7.24 25.68
N LEU A 17 6.81 7.51 24.38
CA LEU A 17 6.46 8.84 23.86
C LEU A 17 5.05 9.27 24.28
N HIS A 18 4.07 8.37 24.22
CA HIS A 18 2.72 8.64 24.68
C HIS A 18 2.69 8.98 26.18
N GLN A 19 3.44 8.22 27.00
CA GLN A 19 3.57 8.49 28.43
C GLN A 19 4.25 9.83 28.73
N GLN A 20 5.23 10.24 27.92
CA GLN A 20 5.97 11.49 28.14
C GLN A 20 5.26 12.74 27.62
N LEU A 21 4.42 12.63 26.59
CA LEU A 21 3.80 13.78 25.93
C LEU A 21 2.32 13.96 26.25
N VAL A 22 1.57 12.86 26.39
CA VAL A 22 0.10 12.89 26.57
C VAL A 22 -0.28 12.91 28.04
N ILE A 23 0.36 12.10 28.89
CA ILE A 23 0.05 12.05 30.33
C ILE A 23 0.30 13.39 31.03
N PRO A 24 1.40 14.13 30.75
CA PRO A 24 1.63 15.45 31.36
C PRO A 24 0.74 16.55 30.75
N GLY A 25 -0.09 16.25 29.75
CA GLY A 25 -1.01 17.20 29.12
C GLY A 25 -0.35 18.19 28.16
N ILE A 26 0.87 17.91 27.67
CA ILE A 26 1.57 18.75 26.68
C ILE A 26 0.85 18.68 25.32
N LEU A 27 0.44 17.47 24.93
CA LEU A 27 -0.34 17.19 23.72
C LEU A 27 -1.64 16.47 24.09
N THR A 28 -2.72 16.78 23.37
CA THR A 28 -3.97 16.02 23.50
C THR A 28 -3.87 14.68 22.75
N GLU A 29 -4.64 13.65 23.18
CA GLU A 29 -4.67 12.36 22.49
C GLU A 29 -4.97 12.50 21.00
N ASN A 30 -5.92 13.37 20.65
CA ASN A 30 -6.30 13.57 19.25
C ASN A 30 -5.15 14.17 18.42
N GLU A 31 -4.36 15.07 18.99
CA GLU A 31 -3.21 15.67 18.31
C GLU A 31 -2.06 14.67 18.15
N PHE A 32 -1.81 13.85 19.16
CA PHE A 32 -0.79 12.80 19.10
C PHE A 32 -1.10 11.77 18.00
N TRP A 33 -2.36 11.35 17.88
CA TRP A 33 -2.78 10.39 16.86
C TRP A 33 -3.00 11.02 15.47
N ALA A 34 -3.26 12.33 15.38
CA ALA A 34 -3.43 13.03 14.10
C ALA A 34 -2.15 12.98 13.23
N THR A 35 -0.96 13.01 13.82
CA THR A 35 0.31 12.89 13.10
C THR A 35 0.62 11.45 12.67
N ARG A 36 -0.09 10.47 13.24
CA ARG A 36 0.14 9.02 13.09
C ARG A 36 -1.01 8.29 12.40
N LYS A 37 -1.89 9.02 11.71
CA LYS A 37 -2.99 8.43 10.92
C LYS A 37 -2.53 7.31 9.98
N LYS A 38 -1.33 7.42 9.41
CA LYS A 38 -0.75 6.40 8.51
C LYS A 38 -0.65 5.02 9.18
N LEU A 39 -0.24 4.97 10.45
CA LEU A 39 -0.09 3.73 11.21
C LEU A 39 -1.47 3.08 11.47
N LEU A 40 -2.45 3.90 11.84
CA LEU A 40 -3.85 3.46 12.01
C LEU A 40 -4.49 2.99 10.69
N THR A 41 -4.20 3.66 9.57
CA THR A 41 -4.76 3.28 8.26
C THR A 41 -4.15 2.00 7.70
N GLY A 42 -2.88 1.70 8.02
CA GLY A 42 -2.22 0.48 7.57
C GLY A 42 -2.87 -0.78 8.14
N GLU A 43 -3.16 -0.78 9.44
CA GLU A 43 -3.82 -1.90 10.13
C GLU A 43 -5.32 -2.02 9.78
N ASN A 44 -5.96 -0.90 9.40
CA ASN A 44 -7.30 -0.94 8.80
C ASN A 44 -7.30 -1.70 7.46
N ARG A 45 -6.27 -1.55 6.62
CA ARG A 45 -6.26 -2.22 5.31
C ARG A 45 -6.23 -3.75 5.42
N SER A 46 -5.50 -4.30 6.39
CA SER A 46 -5.46 -5.76 6.60
C SER A 46 -6.74 -6.30 7.22
N SER A 47 -7.37 -5.56 8.15
CA SER A 47 -8.63 -5.99 8.79
C SER A 47 -9.85 -5.93 7.86
N HIS A 48 -9.83 -5.07 6.83
CA HIS A 48 -10.91 -5.01 5.83
C HIS A 48 -10.69 -5.98 4.66
N GLN A 49 -9.54 -6.66 4.59
CA GLN A 49 -9.31 -7.68 3.58
C GLN A 49 -10.06 -8.95 3.97
N ARG A 50 -11.24 -9.13 3.37
CA ARG A 50 -12.04 -10.36 3.55
C ARG A 50 -11.34 -11.53 2.85
N ALA A 51 -11.36 -12.69 3.49
CA ALA A 51 -10.87 -13.91 2.87
C ALA A 51 -11.79 -14.31 1.70
N GLY A 52 -11.21 -14.60 0.54
CA GLY A 52 -11.92 -15.18 -0.59
C GLY A 52 -12.20 -16.67 -0.38
N LEU A 53 -13.02 -17.26 -1.26
CA LEU A 53 -13.21 -18.71 -1.32
C LEU A 53 -11.87 -19.42 -1.59
N LYS A 54 -11.68 -20.57 -0.97
CA LYS A 54 -10.49 -21.41 -1.20
C LYS A 54 -10.56 -22.00 -2.61
N SER A 55 -9.41 -22.07 -3.28
CA SER A 55 -9.26 -22.68 -4.63
C SER A 55 -9.41 -24.21 -4.64
N ALA A 56 -9.46 -24.84 -3.46
CA ALA A 56 -9.72 -26.26 -3.34
C ALA A 56 -11.21 -26.55 -3.60
N MET A 57 -11.48 -27.34 -4.62
CA MET A 57 -12.81 -27.89 -4.89
C MET A 57 -13.30 -28.72 -3.68
N LEU A 58 -14.61 -28.91 -3.53
CA LEU A 58 -15.25 -29.64 -2.43
C LEU A 58 -14.83 -31.12 -2.24
N SER A 59 -13.80 -31.60 -2.95
CA SER A 59 -13.12 -32.87 -2.64
C SER A 59 -12.57 -32.93 -1.21
N VAL A 60 -12.54 -31.80 -0.49
CA VAL A 60 -12.24 -31.71 0.95
C VAL A 60 -13.28 -32.39 1.86
N ILE A 61 -14.48 -32.69 1.37
CA ILE A 61 -15.44 -33.56 2.08
C ILE A 61 -15.00 -35.03 1.89
N THR A 62 -13.75 -35.35 2.25
CA THR A 62 -13.31 -36.75 2.29
C THR A 62 -13.94 -37.42 3.51
N PRO A 63 -14.55 -38.60 3.34
CA PRO A 63 -15.03 -39.38 4.47
C PRO A 63 -13.83 -39.76 5.35
N GLN A 64 -13.77 -39.22 6.57
CA GLN A 64 -12.76 -39.66 7.52
C GLN A 64 -13.25 -40.97 8.13
N ASN A 65 -12.70 -42.09 7.64
CA ASN A 65 -13.00 -43.41 8.17
C ASN A 65 -12.10 -43.68 9.37
N ASP A 66 -12.66 -43.62 10.58
CA ASP A 66 -12.04 -44.18 11.76
C ASP A 66 -12.17 -45.71 11.65
N GLY A 67 -11.10 -46.41 11.21
CA GLY A 67 -11.08 -47.83 10.81
C GLY A 67 -11.51 -48.85 11.88
N ARG A 68 -12.11 -48.39 12.97
CA ARG A 68 -12.64 -49.15 14.11
C ARG A 68 -14.17 -49.23 14.14
N SER A 69 -14.88 -48.39 13.38
CA SER A 69 -16.34 -48.40 13.32
C SER A 69 -16.84 -48.18 11.88
N ASN A 70 -17.95 -48.83 11.49
CA ASN A 70 -18.63 -48.61 10.20
C ASN A 70 -19.29 -47.20 10.10
N LYS A 71 -18.81 -46.22 10.87
CA LYS A 71 -19.35 -44.86 10.90
C LYS A 71 -18.43 -43.93 10.12
N VAL A 72 -18.96 -43.40 9.02
CA VAL A 72 -18.31 -42.36 8.22
C VAL A 72 -18.60 -41.00 8.87
N THR A 73 -17.57 -40.24 9.24
CA THR A 73 -17.74 -38.88 9.80
C THR A 73 -17.33 -37.80 8.81
N PHE A 74 -18.15 -36.77 8.70
CA PHE A 74 -17.91 -35.58 7.87
C PHE A 74 -17.80 -34.34 8.75
N ASN A 75 -16.76 -33.52 8.53
CA ASN A 75 -16.55 -32.28 9.26
C ASN A 75 -17.06 -31.10 8.41
N LEU A 76 -18.29 -30.64 8.67
CA LEU A 76 -18.85 -29.47 8.01
C LEU A 76 -18.51 -28.20 8.80
N THR A 77 -17.59 -27.38 8.29
CA THR A 77 -17.36 -26.02 8.78
C THR A 77 -18.32 -25.04 8.11
N PRO A 78 -18.63 -23.87 8.70
CA PRO A 78 -19.47 -22.86 8.06
C PRO A 78 -18.91 -22.38 6.72
N GLU A 79 -17.59 -22.36 6.56
CA GLU A 79 -16.92 -22.08 5.28
C GLU A 79 -17.27 -23.12 4.21
N ILE A 80 -17.26 -24.42 4.57
CA ILE A 80 -17.60 -25.52 3.65
C ILE A 80 -19.09 -25.45 3.29
N ILE A 81 -19.97 -25.15 4.25
CA ILE A 81 -21.41 -24.98 3.99
C ILE A 81 -21.66 -23.83 3.00
N HIS A 82 -20.98 -22.70 3.17
CA HIS A 82 -21.07 -21.58 2.25
C HIS A 82 -20.58 -21.97 0.84
N GLN A 83 -19.50 -22.74 0.75
CA GLN A 83 -19.00 -23.26 -0.52
C GLN A 83 -20.01 -24.23 -1.17
N ILE A 84 -20.66 -25.11 -0.41
CA ILE A 84 -21.71 -26.02 -0.90
C ILE A 84 -22.89 -25.23 -1.47
N PHE A 85 -23.38 -24.20 -0.78
CA PHE A 85 -24.48 -23.37 -1.29
C PHE A 85 -24.11 -22.61 -2.57
N ALA A 86 -22.83 -22.25 -2.72
CA ALA A 86 -22.34 -21.60 -3.92
C ALA A 86 -22.22 -22.57 -5.10
N GLU A 87 -21.65 -23.76 -4.88
CA GLU A 87 -21.43 -24.76 -5.91
C GLU A 87 -22.75 -25.44 -6.35
N LYS A 88 -23.60 -25.85 -5.40
CA LYS A 88 -24.84 -26.61 -5.64
C LYS A 88 -26.10 -25.81 -5.25
N PRO A 89 -26.72 -25.06 -6.19
CA PRO A 89 -27.89 -24.24 -5.88
C PRO A 89 -29.15 -25.05 -5.50
N VAL A 90 -29.24 -26.31 -5.92
CA VAL A 90 -30.36 -27.19 -5.54
C VAL A 90 -30.33 -27.47 -4.04
N VAL A 91 -29.14 -27.69 -3.46
CA VAL A 91 -28.95 -27.89 -2.02
C VAL A 91 -29.36 -26.64 -1.25
N HIS A 92 -28.99 -25.46 -1.74
CA HIS A 92 -29.38 -24.18 -1.16
C HIS A 92 -30.91 -23.96 -1.18
N GLN A 93 -31.59 -24.25 -2.30
CA GLN A 93 -33.04 -24.15 -2.37
C GLN A 93 -33.76 -25.19 -1.51
N ALA A 94 -33.25 -26.42 -1.46
CA ALA A 94 -33.79 -27.49 -0.62
C ALA A 94 -33.65 -27.13 0.86
N PHE A 95 -32.50 -26.58 1.28
CA PHE A 95 -32.27 -26.12 2.64
C PHE A 95 -33.30 -25.07 3.06
N LEU A 96 -33.55 -24.05 2.23
CA LEU A 96 -34.54 -23.00 2.51
C LEU A 96 -36.00 -23.52 2.57
N LYS A 97 -36.33 -24.58 1.82
CA LYS A 97 -37.68 -25.16 1.77
C LYS A 97 -37.93 -26.17 2.88
N MET A 98 -36.95 -27.03 3.17
CA MET A 98 -37.09 -28.19 4.06
C MET A 98 -36.69 -27.88 5.50
N VAL A 99 -35.70 -27.01 5.72
CA VAL A 99 -35.20 -26.66 7.05
C VAL A 99 -35.72 -25.27 7.45
N PRO A 100 -36.31 -25.08 8.66
CA PRO A 100 -36.60 -26.05 9.71
C PRO A 100 -37.98 -26.73 9.62
N LYS A 101 -38.79 -26.44 8.58
CA LYS A 101 -40.23 -26.73 8.56
C LYS A 101 -40.59 -28.21 8.42
N ARG A 102 -39.77 -28.99 7.72
CA ARG A 102 -39.96 -30.42 7.43
C ARG A 102 -38.91 -31.32 8.12
N MET A 103 -37.68 -30.84 8.28
CA MET A 103 -36.59 -31.62 8.89
C MET A 103 -35.60 -30.74 9.67
N THR A 104 -34.79 -31.38 10.52
CA THR A 104 -33.71 -30.70 11.28
C THR A 104 -32.45 -30.51 10.42
N GLU A 105 -31.63 -29.52 10.75
CA GLU A 105 -30.38 -29.24 10.03
C GLU A 105 -29.42 -30.44 10.04
N THR A 106 -29.31 -31.14 11.16
CA THR A 106 -28.45 -32.33 11.31
C THR A 106 -28.92 -33.47 10.41
N GLU A 107 -30.23 -33.69 10.32
CA GLU A 107 -30.82 -34.69 9.43
C GLU A 107 -30.61 -34.33 7.96
N PHE A 108 -30.72 -33.05 7.60
CA PHE A 108 -30.50 -32.54 6.24
C PHE A 108 -29.07 -32.79 5.79
N TRP A 109 -28.08 -32.40 6.60
CA TRP A 109 -26.68 -32.61 6.27
C TRP A 109 -26.29 -34.09 6.26
N ASN A 110 -26.90 -34.93 7.11
CA ASN A 110 -26.69 -36.38 7.07
C ASN A 110 -27.17 -37.00 5.75
N LYS A 111 -28.37 -36.61 5.26
CA LYS A 111 -28.88 -37.05 3.97
C LYS A 111 -28.00 -36.56 2.82
N TYR A 112 -27.60 -35.29 2.84
CA TYR A 112 -26.69 -34.72 1.84
C TYR A 112 -25.34 -35.44 1.80
N CYS A 113 -24.70 -35.67 2.95
CA CYS A 113 -23.45 -36.40 3.04
C CYS A 113 -23.56 -37.85 2.55
N ARG A 114 -24.72 -38.51 2.76
CA ARG A 114 -24.99 -39.85 2.21
C ARG A 114 -25.10 -39.82 0.69
N ALA A 115 -25.78 -38.84 0.11
CA ALA A 115 -25.85 -38.65 -1.34
C ALA A 115 -24.46 -38.37 -1.95
N GLU A 116 -23.68 -37.47 -1.36
CA GLU A 116 -22.31 -37.15 -1.81
C GLU A 116 -21.38 -38.37 -1.70
N TYR A 117 -21.50 -39.17 -0.64
CA TYR A 117 -20.72 -40.39 -0.49
C TYR A 117 -21.00 -41.41 -1.61
N LEU A 118 -22.27 -41.56 -1.99
CA LEU A 118 -22.69 -42.43 -3.11
C LEU A 118 -22.18 -41.91 -4.46
N HIS A 119 -22.20 -40.59 -4.67
CA HIS A 119 -21.57 -39.96 -5.85
C HIS A 119 -20.06 -40.18 -5.89
N SER A 120 -19.37 -40.01 -4.75
CA SER A 120 -17.91 -40.19 -4.67
C SER A 120 -17.48 -41.63 -4.86
N THR A 121 -18.27 -42.60 -4.36
CA THR A 121 -17.96 -44.04 -4.42
C THR A 121 -18.41 -44.67 -5.74
N ARG A 122 -19.06 -43.89 -6.63
CA ARG A 122 -19.42 -44.29 -8.00
C ARG A 122 -20.38 -45.50 -8.05
N ASN A 123 -21.20 -45.67 -7.02
CA ASN A 123 -22.14 -46.78 -6.89
C ASN A 123 -23.53 -46.40 -7.43
N ALA A 124 -23.67 -46.33 -8.76
CA ALA A 124 -24.92 -45.92 -9.42
C ALA A 124 -26.14 -46.78 -9.05
N VAL A 125 -25.94 -48.09 -8.82
CA VAL A 125 -27.01 -49.02 -8.42
C VAL A 125 -27.52 -48.71 -7.01
N ALA A 126 -26.62 -48.41 -6.08
CA ALA A 126 -26.98 -48.02 -4.72
C ALA A 126 -27.63 -46.64 -4.69
N ALA A 127 -27.15 -45.69 -5.50
CA ALA A 127 -27.76 -44.38 -5.65
C ALA A 127 -29.20 -44.48 -6.20
N ALA A 128 -29.45 -45.34 -7.19
CA ALA A 128 -30.79 -45.55 -7.75
C ALA A 128 -31.75 -46.22 -6.77
N ALA A 129 -31.29 -47.18 -5.97
CA ALA A 129 -32.10 -47.82 -4.93
C ALA A 129 -32.48 -46.82 -3.82
N GLU A 130 -31.51 -46.04 -3.32
CA GLU A 130 -31.73 -45.05 -2.28
C GLU A 130 -32.59 -43.87 -2.76
N ALA A 131 -32.45 -43.46 -4.04
CA ALA A 131 -33.32 -42.46 -4.66
C ALA A 131 -34.78 -42.95 -4.83
N ALA A 132 -35.00 -44.26 -4.91
CA ALA A 132 -36.34 -44.83 -4.94
C ALA A 132 -36.98 -44.91 -3.54
N GLU A 133 -36.17 -44.92 -2.49
CA GLU A 133 -36.63 -45.04 -1.10
C GLU A 133 -36.81 -43.68 -0.40
N ASP A 134 -36.02 -42.65 -0.75
CA ASP A 134 -36.09 -41.32 -0.12
C ASP A 134 -36.20 -40.20 -1.18
N GLU A 135 -37.40 -39.62 -1.31
CA GLU A 135 -37.69 -38.51 -2.24
C GLU A 135 -36.81 -37.27 -2.00
N ASP A 136 -36.45 -37.01 -0.73
CA ASP A 136 -35.59 -35.87 -0.38
C ASP A 136 -34.15 -36.14 -0.80
N LEU A 137 -33.68 -37.39 -0.66
CA LEU A 137 -32.36 -37.83 -1.13
C LEU A 137 -32.28 -37.87 -2.66
N ALA A 138 -33.36 -38.27 -3.32
CA ALA A 138 -33.48 -38.28 -4.77
C ALA A 138 -33.30 -36.89 -5.40
N THR A 139 -33.63 -35.83 -4.64
CA THR A 139 -33.44 -34.44 -5.10
C THR A 139 -31.95 -34.07 -5.20
N PHE A 140 -31.08 -34.65 -4.35
CA PHE A 140 -29.64 -34.40 -4.38
C PHE A 140 -28.88 -35.30 -5.36
N LEU A 141 -29.47 -36.43 -5.76
CA LEU A 141 -28.88 -37.39 -6.70
C LEU A 141 -29.18 -37.08 -8.18
N LYS A 142 -30.19 -36.24 -8.44
CA LYS A 142 -30.52 -35.75 -9.79
C LYS A 142 -29.50 -34.68 -10.23
N GLN A 143 -29.30 -34.56 -11.54
CA GLN A 143 -28.53 -33.43 -12.09
C GLN A 143 -29.22 -32.11 -11.75
N ASP A 144 -28.45 -31.08 -11.42
CA ASP A 144 -28.97 -29.77 -11.02
C ASP A 144 -29.73 -29.10 -12.18
N ASP A 145 -31.06 -29.22 -12.20
CA ASP A 145 -31.94 -28.61 -13.20
C ASP A 145 -31.76 -27.09 -13.32
N ILE A 146 -31.36 -26.43 -12.22
CA ILE A 146 -31.07 -25.01 -12.20
C ILE A 146 -29.82 -24.71 -13.04
N LEU A 147 -28.72 -25.44 -12.80
CA LEU A 147 -27.46 -25.25 -13.51
C LEU A 147 -27.59 -25.62 -15.00
N THR A 148 -28.33 -26.69 -15.31
CA THR A 148 -28.56 -27.08 -16.71
C THR A 148 -29.36 -26.03 -17.49
N ASN A 149 -30.36 -25.41 -16.86
CA ASN A 149 -31.13 -24.31 -17.45
C ASN A 149 -30.30 -23.02 -17.60
N GLU A 150 -29.46 -22.69 -16.61
CA GLU A 150 -28.51 -21.57 -16.71
C GLU A 150 -27.49 -21.79 -17.83
N ALA A 151 -26.91 -22.99 -17.94
CA ALA A 151 -25.98 -23.35 -19.01
C ALA A 151 -26.63 -23.21 -20.40
N ARG A 152 -27.86 -23.69 -20.56
CA ARG A 152 -28.63 -23.51 -21.81
C ARG A 152 -28.86 -22.03 -22.15
N ARG A 153 -29.12 -21.18 -21.16
CA ARG A 153 -29.27 -19.73 -21.36
C ARG A 153 -27.94 -19.08 -21.76
N LYS A 154 -26.82 -19.47 -21.14
CA LYS A 154 -25.48 -18.97 -21.49
C LYS A 154 -25.04 -19.38 -22.89
N ILE A 155 -25.30 -20.63 -23.31
CA ILE A 155 -25.01 -21.12 -24.66
C ILE A 155 -25.82 -20.36 -25.73
N ARG A 156 -27.03 -19.90 -25.41
CA ARG A 156 -27.82 -19.04 -26.33
C ARG A 156 -27.29 -17.60 -26.41
N LYS A 157 -26.42 -17.18 -25.50
CA LYS A 157 -25.81 -15.83 -25.43
C LYS A 157 -24.36 -15.80 -25.96
N VAL A 158 -24.02 -16.67 -26.92
CA VAL A 158 -22.71 -16.60 -27.59
C VAL A 158 -22.60 -15.24 -28.29
N ASP A 159 -21.46 -14.57 -28.13
CA ASP A 159 -21.21 -13.25 -28.71
C ASP A 159 -21.24 -13.33 -30.24
N PRO A 160 -22.13 -12.59 -30.92
CA PRO A 160 -22.18 -12.64 -32.38
C PRO A 160 -20.97 -11.96 -33.06
N THR A 161 -20.02 -11.38 -32.31
CA THR A 161 -18.72 -10.96 -32.85
C THR A 161 -17.64 -12.04 -32.75
N LEU A 162 -17.96 -13.21 -32.16
CA LEU A 162 -17.09 -14.37 -32.18
C LEU A 162 -17.17 -14.99 -33.58
N ASP A 163 -16.06 -14.96 -34.30
CA ASP A 163 -15.96 -15.59 -35.62
C ASP A 163 -15.86 -17.11 -35.47
N MET A 164 -16.99 -17.81 -35.63
CA MET A 164 -17.02 -19.27 -35.61
C MET A 164 -16.60 -19.90 -36.94
N GLU A 165 -16.38 -19.09 -37.99
CA GLU A 165 -15.92 -19.55 -39.31
C GLU A 165 -14.39 -19.74 -39.31
N ALA A 166 -13.66 -18.94 -38.52
CA ALA A 166 -12.23 -19.16 -38.27
C ALA A 166 -11.92 -20.54 -37.65
N ASP A 167 -12.75 -21.02 -36.72
CA ASP A 167 -12.62 -22.36 -36.12
C ASP A 167 -12.90 -23.49 -37.14
N GLN A 168 -13.72 -23.25 -38.17
CA GLN A 168 -13.95 -24.24 -39.24
C GLN A 168 -12.73 -24.40 -40.17
N GLY A 169 -11.85 -23.38 -40.24
CA GLY A 169 -10.60 -23.43 -40.99
C GLY A 169 -9.42 -24.07 -40.25
N ASP A 170 -9.49 -24.11 -38.91
CA ASP A 170 -8.51 -24.76 -38.02
C ASP A 170 -8.80 -26.25 -37.81
N ASP A 171 -9.79 -26.79 -38.52
CA ASP A 171 -10.09 -28.20 -38.56
C ASP A 171 -8.95 -28.90 -39.32
N TYR A 172 -7.97 -29.42 -38.56
CA TYR A 172 -6.89 -30.27 -39.05
C TYR A 172 -7.39 -31.63 -39.62
N THR A 173 -8.65 -31.71 -40.09
CA THR A 173 -9.29 -32.88 -40.71
C THR A 173 -8.54 -33.39 -41.94
N HIS A 174 -7.65 -32.57 -42.51
CA HIS A 174 -6.77 -32.93 -43.62
C HIS A 174 -5.47 -33.63 -43.17
N LEU A 175 -5.15 -33.67 -41.87
CA LEU A 175 -4.09 -34.51 -41.30
C LEU A 175 -4.70 -35.77 -40.66
N PRO A 176 -4.28 -36.98 -41.06
CA PRO A 176 -4.89 -38.25 -40.62
C PRO A 176 -4.71 -38.61 -39.14
N ASP A 177 -4.13 -37.74 -38.30
CA ASP A 177 -3.83 -38.04 -36.89
C ASP A 177 -4.34 -36.96 -35.90
N HIS A 178 -5.00 -35.89 -36.36
CA HIS A 178 -5.45 -34.80 -35.50
C HIS A 178 -6.87 -34.33 -35.83
N GLY A 179 -7.70 -34.16 -34.79
CA GLY A 179 -9.09 -33.70 -34.88
C GLY A 179 -10.09 -34.86 -34.78
N ILE A 180 -10.72 -35.02 -33.61
CA ILE A 180 -11.86 -35.93 -33.45
C ILE A 180 -13.11 -35.13 -33.80
N SER A 181 -13.72 -35.42 -34.96
CA SER A 181 -15.00 -34.82 -35.35
C SER A 181 -16.06 -35.14 -34.29
N ARG A 182 -16.48 -34.12 -33.53
CA ARG A 182 -17.71 -34.19 -32.72
C ARG A 182 -18.91 -33.74 -33.58
N ASP A 183 -19.06 -34.37 -34.74
CA ASP A 183 -20.31 -34.28 -35.48
C ASP A 183 -21.35 -35.12 -34.74
N GLY A 184 -22.31 -34.45 -34.08
CA GLY A 184 -23.41 -35.08 -33.34
C GLY A 184 -24.35 -35.96 -34.19
N ILE A 185 -23.97 -36.29 -35.42
CA ILE A 185 -24.72 -37.12 -36.38
C ILE A 185 -24.10 -38.52 -36.51
N LYS A 186 -22.84 -38.73 -36.09
CA LYS A 186 -22.15 -40.04 -36.12
C LYS A 186 -21.80 -40.62 -34.75
N GLU A 187 -22.40 -40.11 -33.67
CA GLU A 187 -22.50 -40.91 -32.44
C GLU A 187 -23.54 -42.02 -32.72
N ILE A 188 -23.05 -43.20 -33.13
CA ILE A 188 -23.83 -44.44 -32.96
C ILE A 188 -24.28 -44.45 -31.50
N PRO A 189 -25.56 -44.73 -31.18
CA PRO A 189 -26.04 -44.79 -29.80
C PRO A 189 -25.49 -46.05 -29.13
N GLU A 190 -24.18 -46.12 -28.92
CA GLU A 190 -23.64 -46.93 -27.85
C GLU A 190 -24.05 -46.25 -26.54
N PRO A 191 -24.62 -46.99 -25.57
CA PRO A 191 -25.00 -46.40 -24.30
C PRO A 191 -23.77 -45.71 -23.73
N PRO A 192 -23.85 -44.42 -23.36
CA PRO A 192 -22.68 -43.68 -22.91
C PRO A 192 -22.04 -44.46 -21.76
N THR A 193 -20.81 -44.92 -22.00
CA THR A 193 -20.07 -45.67 -20.99
C THR A 193 -20.08 -44.84 -19.70
N HIS A 194 -20.26 -45.46 -18.54
CA HIS A 194 -20.28 -44.79 -17.23
C HIS A 194 -19.09 -43.80 -17.04
N TYR A 195 -17.97 -44.08 -17.70
CA TYR A 195 -16.78 -43.24 -17.76
C TYR A 195 -16.94 -41.93 -18.56
N ASP A 196 -17.71 -41.91 -19.64
CA ASP A 196 -17.94 -40.71 -20.45
C ASP A 196 -18.95 -39.75 -19.81
N GLN A 197 -19.94 -40.30 -19.10
CA GLN A 197 -20.83 -39.50 -18.24
C GLN A 197 -20.04 -38.84 -17.11
N TYR A 198 -19.15 -39.61 -16.47
CA TYR A 198 -18.26 -39.09 -15.42
C TYR A 198 -17.34 -37.97 -15.94
N LYS A 199 -16.67 -38.15 -17.08
CA LYS A 199 -15.82 -37.11 -17.68
C LYS A 199 -16.59 -35.83 -17.95
N ARG A 200 -17.79 -35.93 -18.53
CA ARG A 200 -18.67 -34.79 -18.81
C ARG A 200 -19.09 -34.08 -17.51
N ASN A 201 -19.46 -34.82 -16.48
CA ASN A 201 -19.85 -34.25 -15.18
C ASN A 201 -18.66 -33.58 -14.47
N PHE A 202 -17.48 -34.20 -14.46
CA PHE A 202 -16.29 -33.62 -13.83
C PHE A 202 -15.88 -32.28 -14.46
N LEU A 203 -15.93 -32.18 -15.80
CA LEU A 203 -15.68 -30.92 -16.52
C LEU A 203 -16.72 -29.85 -16.17
N GLN A 204 -17.99 -30.23 -16.02
CA GLN A 204 -19.05 -29.32 -15.59
C GLN A 204 -18.81 -28.82 -14.17
N ASP A 205 -18.43 -29.71 -13.25
CA ASP A 205 -18.16 -29.37 -11.85
C ASP A 205 -16.92 -28.47 -11.73
N LEU A 206 -15.87 -28.72 -12.53
CA LEU A 206 -14.68 -27.86 -12.58
C LEU A 206 -15.03 -26.45 -13.08
N ASN A 207 -15.76 -26.35 -14.19
CA ASN A 207 -16.20 -25.06 -14.73
C ASN A 207 -17.11 -24.31 -13.75
N ARG A 208 -17.95 -25.05 -13.02
CA ARG A 208 -18.80 -24.49 -11.97
C ARG A 208 -17.99 -23.94 -10.81
N HIS A 209 -16.99 -24.68 -10.33
CA HIS A 209 -16.10 -24.22 -9.27
C HIS A 209 -15.33 -22.96 -9.72
N ALA A 210 -14.81 -22.95 -10.95
CA ALA A 210 -14.12 -21.79 -11.52
C ALA A 210 -15.05 -20.56 -11.59
N GLU A 211 -16.30 -20.73 -12.00
CA GLU A 211 -17.30 -19.65 -12.00
C GLU A 211 -17.50 -19.08 -10.58
N VAL A 212 -17.67 -19.95 -9.58
CA VAL A 212 -17.87 -19.53 -8.18
C VAL A 212 -16.65 -18.78 -7.62
N VAL A 213 -15.44 -19.21 -7.99
CA VAL A 213 -14.20 -18.54 -7.58
C VAL A 213 -14.05 -17.17 -8.27
N LEU A 214 -14.37 -17.08 -9.56
CA LEU A 214 -14.31 -15.83 -10.33
C LEU A 214 -15.38 -14.81 -9.91
N ASP A 215 -16.55 -15.28 -9.47
CA ASP A 215 -17.59 -14.46 -8.83
C ASP A 215 -17.05 -13.74 -7.57
N GLY A 216 -15.95 -14.23 -6.97
CA GLY A 216 -15.18 -13.51 -5.95
C GLY A 216 -15.95 -13.18 -4.67
N ARG A 217 -17.05 -13.88 -4.39
CA ARG A 217 -17.94 -13.59 -3.26
C ARG A 217 -17.19 -13.73 -1.95
N THR A 218 -17.17 -12.67 -1.15
CA THR A 218 -16.49 -12.69 0.16
C THR A 218 -17.32 -13.50 1.17
N ILE A 219 -16.68 -14.41 1.88
CA ILE A 219 -17.30 -15.16 2.98
C ILE A 219 -17.37 -14.22 4.19
N ASP A 220 -18.55 -13.76 4.56
CA ASP A 220 -18.75 -13.04 5.82
C ASP A 220 -18.95 -14.06 6.95
N VAL A 221 -17.83 -14.55 7.49
CA VAL A 221 -17.78 -15.60 8.51
C VAL A 221 -18.46 -15.17 9.83
N GLU A 222 -18.79 -13.88 9.99
CA GLU A 222 -19.47 -13.34 11.18
C GLU A 222 -20.95 -13.77 11.30
N LEU A 223 -21.59 -14.25 10.22
CA LEU A 223 -22.92 -14.87 10.31
C LEU A 223 -22.79 -16.35 10.69
N GLY A 224 -22.76 -16.62 11.99
CA GLY A 224 -22.70 -17.99 12.53
C GLY A 224 -23.92 -18.87 12.23
N ASP A 225 -25.03 -18.29 11.76
CA ASP A 225 -26.27 -19.03 11.48
C ASP A 225 -26.37 -19.41 9.99
N THR A 226 -26.40 -20.72 9.72
CA THR A 226 -26.52 -21.31 8.37
C THR A 226 -27.77 -20.85 7.62
N LYS A 227 -28.85 -20.53 8.35
CA LYS A 227 -30.07 -19.93 7.80
C LYS A 227 -29.86 -18.50 7.31
N SER A 228 -29.20 -17.66 8.11
CA SER A 228 -28.90 -16.28 7.73
C SER A 228 -27.94 -16.24 6.54
N LEU A 229 -26.99 -17.17 6.46
CA LEU A 229 -26.13 -17.38 5.29
C LEU A 229 -26.94 -17.75 4.05
N ALA A 230 -27.89 -18.69 4.17
CA ALA A 230 -28.74 -19.09 3.06
C ALA A 230 -29.66 -17.94 2.57
N GLU A 231 -30.21 -17.14 3.48
CA GLU A 231 -31.03 -15.98 3.12
C GLU A 231 -30.20 -14.85 2.47
N ALA A 232 -28.99 -14.58 2.96
CA ALA A 232 -28.07 -13.61 2.37
C ALA A 232 -27.66 -14.03 0.94
N PHE A 233 -27.42 -15.32 0.73
CA PHE A 233 -27.10 -15.87 -0.58
C PHE A 233 -28.27 -15.72 -1.58
N ALA A 234 -29.51 -15.88 -1.11
CA ALA A 234 -30.70 -15.68 -1.93
C ALA A 234 -30.90 -14.21 -2.35
N ARG A 235 -30.69 -13.26 -1.42
CA ARG A 235 -30.80 -11.82 -1.70
C ARG A 235 -29.77 -11.36 -2.73
N SER A 236 -28.51 -11.74 -2.54
CA SER A 236 -27.43 -11.39 -3.47
C SER A 236 -27.67 -11.89 -4.90
N LYS A 237 -28.27 -13.08 -5.09
CA LYS A 237 -28.61 -13.57 -6.42
C LYS A 237 -29.75 -12.78 -7.08
N GLN A 238 -30.73 -12.32 -6.32
CA GLN A 238 -31.83 -11.49 -6.85
C GLN A 238 -31.33 -10.13 -7.35
N ASP A 239 -30.40 -9.52 -6.62
CA ASP A 239 -29.79 -8.24 -7.02
C ASP A 239 -29.04 -8.37 -8.36
N THR A 240 -28.26 -9.44 -8.54
CA THR A 240 -27.54 -9.69 -9.81
C THR A 240 -28.46 -9.99 -11.00
N SER A 241 -29.64 -10.56 -10.77
CA SER A 241 -30.59 -10.89 -11.85
C SER A 241 -31.42 -9.70 -12.35
N ASN A 242 -31.59 -8.67 -11.52
CA ASN A 242 -32.44 -7.51 -11.83
C ASN A 242 -31.69 -6.37 -12.53
N GLU A 243 -30.34 -6.33 -12.46
CA GLU A 243 -29.55 -5.23 -13.05
C GLU A 243 -29.22 -5.41 -14.55
N ILE A 244 -29.36 -6.61 -15.10
CA ILE A 244 -29.02 -6.88 -16.51
C ILE A 244 -30.26 -6.68 -17.39
N SER A 245 -30.66 -5.42 -17.58
CA SER A 245 -31.61 -5.07 -18.64
C SER A 245 -30.94 -5.19 -20.02
N ASP A 246 -31.67 -5.69 -21.03
CA ASP A 246 -31.14 -5.95 -22.38
C ASP A 246 -30.54 -4.70 -23.08
N VAL A 247 -30.90 -3.49 -22.63
CA VAL A 247 -30.36 -2.22 -23.12
C VAL A 247 -28.88 -2.05 -22.71
N ASN A 248 -28.52 -2.48 -21.50
CA ASN A 248 -27.15 -2.36 -20.99
C ASN A 248 -26.19 -3.32 -21.70
N ASN A 249 -26.68 -4.51 -22.06
CA ASN A 249 -25.92 -5.52 -22.81
C ASN A 249 -25.47 -5.00 -24.19
N ASN A 250 -26.33 -4.26 -24.89
CA ASN A 250 -25.98 -3.68 -26.19
C ASN A 250 -24.90 -2.61 -26.05
N GLN A 251 -25.00 -1.74 -25.03
CA GLN A 251 -23.98 -0.71 -24.78
C GLN A 251 -22.62 -1.33 -24.39
N GLU A 252 -22.62 -2.37 -23.55
CA GLU A 252 -21.41 -3.12 -23.23
C GLU A 252 -20.80 -3.80 -24.46
N ARG A 253 -21.63 -4.34 -25.36
CA ARG A 253 -21.18 -4.93 -26.62
C ARG A 253 -20.50 -3.90 -27.52
N PHE A 254 -21.10 -2.72 -27.68
CA PHE A 254 -20.47 -1.60 -28.40
C PHE A 254 -19.13 -1.20 -27.77
N ASN A 255 -19.07 -1.06 -26.44
CA ASN A 255 -17.85 -0.71 -25.73
C ASN A 255 -16.74 -1.78 -25.89
N ARG A 256 -17.10 -3.08 -25.89
CA ARG A 256 -16.15 -4.18 -26.11
C ARG A 256 -15.62 -4.17 -27.54
N ALA A 257 -16.50 -3.98 -28.53
CA ALA A 257 -16.10 -3.85 -29.93
C ALA A 257 -15.12 -2.68 -30.12
N SER A 258 -15.44 -1.50 -29.57
CA SER A 258 -14.54 -0.34 -29.62
C SER A 258 -13.17 -0.63 -29.00
N LYS A 259 -13.12 -1.25 -27.81
CA LYS A 259 -11.85 -1.63 -27.16
C LYS A 259 -11.04 -2.64 -27.95
N MET A 260 -11.68 -3.61 -28.62
CA MET A 260 -10.97 -4.64 -29.38
C MET A 260 -10.47 -4.11 -30.74
N THR A 261 -11.10 -3.06 -31.27
CA THR A 261 -10.64 -2.37 -32.48
C THR A 261 -9.55 -1.32 -32.23
N GLU A 262 -9.34 -0.92 -30.98
CA GLU A 262 -8.27 0.01 -30.59
C GLU A 262 -6.91 -0.72 -30.58
N ILE A 263 -5.97 -0.26 -31.42
CA ILE A 263 -4.60 -0.76 -31.47
C ILE A 263 -3.71 0.26 -30.75
N GLU A 264 -3.10 -0.14 -29.63
CA GLU A 264 -2.26 0.72 -28.78
C GLU A 264 -1.16 1.46 -29.57
N ASP A 265 -0.53 0.79 -30.53
CA ASP A 265 0.52 1.34 -31.39
C ASP A 265 0.04 2.43 -32.38
N LEU A 266 -1.25 2.44 -32.73
CA LEU A 266 -1.85 3.44 -33.61
C LEU A 266 -2.45 4.63 -32.84
N GLN A 267 -2.51 4.56 -31.51
CA GLN A 267 -2.98 5.66 -30.68
C GLN A 267 -1.91 6.74 -30.57
N ALA A 268 -2.34 8.01 -30.53
CA ALA A 268 -1.43 9.10 -30.20
C ALA A 268 -0.84 8.83 -28.81
N PRO A 269 0.48 9.04 -28.58
CA PRO A 269 1.07 8.88 -27.26
C PRO A 269 0.23 9.62 -26.24
N HIS A 270 -0.21 8.92 -25.20
CA HIS A 270 -1.08 9.47 -24.18
C HIS A 270 -0.24 10.36 -23.25
N GLU A 271 0.20 11.52 -23.74
CA GLU A 271 0.90 12.49 -22.93
C GLU A 271 -0.07 12.99 -21.85
N PRO A 272 0.25 12.82 -20.56
CA PRO A 272 -0.56 13.44 -19.52
C PRO A 272 -0.61 14.95 -19.80
N PRO A 273 -1.71 15.65 -19.51
CA PRO A 273 -1.79 17.08 -19.72
C PRO A 273 -0.74 17.79 -18.85
N VAL A 274 0.43 18.08 -19.44
CA VAL A 274 1.51 18.82 -18.79
C VAL A 274 1.28 20.29 -19.06
N ALA A 275 1.28 21.11 -18.01
CA ALA A 275 1.29 22.55 -18.18
C ALA A 275 2.68 22.96 -18.71
N PRO A 276 2.80 23.49 -19.95
CA PRO A 276 4.09 23.91 -20.48
C PRO A 276 4.61 25.10 -19.68
N LEU A 277 5.74 24.93 -19.00
CA LEU A 277 6.37 25.99 -18.22
C LEU A 277 7.13 26.95 -19.15
N SER A 278 6.54 28.09 -19.48
CA SER A 278 7.24 29.14 -20.23
C SER A 278 8.09 30.01 -19.29
N ILE A 279 9.38 29.69 -19.18
CA ILE A 279 10.34 30.54 -18.46
C ILE A 279 10.61 31.77 -19.32
N LYS A 280 10.31 32.98 -18.81
CA LYS A 280 10.44 34.25 -19.55
C LYS A 280 11.90 34.62 -19.82
N ASP A 281 12.78 34.52 -18.81
CA ASP A 281 14.22 34.70 -18.97
C ASP A 281 14.96 33.64 -18.13
N PRO A 282 15.57 32.62 -18.76
CA PRO A 282 16.36 31.61 -18.06
C PRO A 282 17.58 32.19 -17.31
N ARG A 283 18.06 33.37 -17.70
CA ARG A 283 19.27 33.97 -17.12
C ARG A 283 19.04 34.49 -15.71
N ASP A 284 17.83 34.92 -15.38
CA ASP A 284 17.47 35.39 -14.03
C ASP A 284 17.70 34.31 -12.97
N TYR A 285 17.46 33.05 -13.32
CA TYR A 285 17.77 31.92 -12.45
C TYR A 285 19.26 31.85 -12.11
N PHE A 286 20.13 31.93 -13.12
CA PHE A 286 21.58 31.82 -12.93
C PHE A 286 22.18 33.07 -12.26
N TYR A 287 21.71 34.27 -12.62
CA TYR A 287 22.17 35.50 -11.97
C TYR A 287 21.79 35.57 -10.49
N SER A 288 20.60 35.07 -10.12
CA SER A 288 20.19 35.00 -8.70
C SER A 288 21.04 34.04 -7.87
N GLN A 289 21.45 32.89 -8.44
CA GLN A 289 22.36 31.97 -7.76
C GLN A 289 23.76 32.57 -7.60
N GLN A 290 24.27 33.23 -8.62
CA GLN A 290 25.60 33.86 -8.57
C GLN A 290 25.65 35.01 -7.55
N ALA A 291 24.58 35.81 -7.46
CA ALA A 291 24.46 36.85 -6.44
C ALA A 291 24.42 36.28 -5.00
N ASN A 292 23.78 35.13 -4.79
CA ASN A 292 23.77 34.45 -3.49
C ASN A 292 25.13 33.82 -3.14
N ALA A 293 25.81 33.19 -4.10
CA ALA A 293 27.14 32.61 -3.90
C ALA A 293 28.20 33.67 -3.54
N LEU A 294 28.13 34.84 -4.17
CA LEU A 294 29.00 35.98 -3.85
C LEU A 294 28.67 36.61 -2.49
N LYS A 295 27.40 36.62 -2.07
CA LYS A 295 26.99 37.06 -0.72
C LYS A 295 27.51 36.13 0.38
N THR A 296 27.48 34.81 0.18
CA THR A 296 27.97 33.85 1.18
C THR A 296 29.48 33.87 1.37
N LEU A 297 30.25 34.39 0.40
CA LEU A 297 31.70 34.58 0.50
C LEU A 297 32.08 35.97 1.04
N GLY A 298 31.09 36.84 1.26
CA GLY A 298 31.25 38.29 1.36
C GLY A 298 31.20 38.90 2.75
N ASP A 299 31.66 38.21 3.81
CA ASP A 299 31.82 38.84 5.14
C ASP A 299 33.23 39.43 5.38
N THR A 300 34.13 39.44 4.38
CA THR A 300 35.48 40.05 4.54
C THR A 300 35.87 41.12 3.52
N THR A 301 35.02 41.45 2.54
CA THR A 301 35.33 42.53 1.57
C THR A 301 34.13 43.44 1.30
N SER A 302 33.74 44.20 2.33
CA SER A 302 32.91 45.40 2.15
C SER A 302 33.62 46.38 1.20
N GLY A 303 33.23 46.40 -0.07
CA GLY A 303 33.67 47.43 -1.01
C GLY A 303 33.61 47.13 -2.51
N ALA A 304 33.42 45.87 -2.93
CA ALA A 304 33.32 45.58 -4.37
C ALA A 304 31.88 45.79 -4.86
N ARG A 305 31.57 46.99 -5.37
CA ARG A 305 30.39 47.19 -6.23
C ARG A 305 30.44 46.12 -7.33
N SER A 306 29.37 45.33 -7.48
CA SER A 306 29.16 44.50 -8.66
C SER A 306 29.10 45.44 -9.86
N VAL A 307 30.23 45.63 -10.54
CA VAL A 307 30.25 46.27 -11.83
C VAL A 307 29.79 45.21 -12.80
N ASN A 308 28.51 45.26 -13.18
CA ASN A 308 28.01 44.60 -14.38
C ASN A 308 28.76 45.22 -15.58
N ARG A 309 30.00 44.78 -15.83
CA ARG A 309 30.65 45.02 -17.12
C ARG A 309 30.04 44.00 -18.07
N HIS A 310 29.06 44.44 -18.84
CA HIS A 310 28.74 43.79 -20.10
C HIS A 310 29.95 43.97 -21.01
N ILE A 311 30.96 43.11 -20.85
CA ILE A 311 32.05 43.04 -21.82
C ILE A 311 31.42 42.51 -23.09
N GLN A 312 31.44 43.32 -24.14
CA GLN A 312 30.95 42.90 -25.44
C GLN A 312 31.76 41.68 -25.86
N THR A 313 31.11 40.60 -26.33
CA THR A 313 31.79 39.34 -26.69
C THR A 313 33.00 39.55 -27.59
N GLN A 314 32.96 40.60 -28.42
CA GLN A 314 34.05 41.06 -29.26
C GLN A 314 35.29 41.48 -28.45
N GLU A 315 35.13 42.29 -27.40
CA GLU A 315 36.22 42.80 -26.56
C GLU A 315 36.84 41.69 -25.70
N ALA A 316 36.02 40.76 -25.20
CA ALA A 316 36.50 39.56 -24.52
C ALA A 316 37.34 38.70 -25.46
N TYR A 317 36.89 38.55 -26.72
CA TYR A 317 37.60 37.77 -27.73
C TYR A 317 38.92 38.43 -28.16
N THR A 318 38.96 39.76 -28.33
CA THR A 318 40.21 40.47 -28.65
C THR A 318 41.20 40.38 -27.50
N CYS A 319 40.76 40.60 -26.25
CA CYS A 319 41.61 40.46 -25.07
C CYS A 319 42.14 39.04 -24.90
N MET A 320 41.30 38.02 -25.17
CA MET A 320 41.71 36.61 -25.12
C MET A 320 42.71 36.29 -26.24
N ARG A 321 42.48 36.80 -27.46
CA ARG A 321 43.39 36.59 -28.59
C ARG A 321 44.75 37.23 -28.33
N GLU A 322 44.77 38.46 -27.82
CA GLU A 322 46.00 39.17 -27.43
C GLU A 322 46.74 38.39 -26.34
N SER A 323 46.03 37.94 -25.30
CA SER A 323 46.62 37.10 -24.23
C SER A 323 47.19 35.79 -24.76
N LEU A 324 46.52 35.15 -25.73
CA LEU A 324 47.03 33.93 -26.38
C LEU A 324 48.27 34.22 -27.25
N SER A 325 48.27 35.32 -27.99
CA SER A 325 49.44 35.76 -28.77
C SER A 325 50.64 36.09 -27.87
N ASP A 326 50.40 36.68 -26.70
CA ASP A 326 51.43 36.93 -25.70
C ASP A 326 51.97 35.62 -25.09
N ILE A 327 51.10 34.66 -24.76
CA ILE A 327 51.51 33.33 -24.25
C ILE A 327 52.30 32.53 -25.31
N ILE A 328 51.90 32.61 -26.58
CA ILE A 328 52.58 31.91 -27.68
C ILE A 328 53.95 32.53 -27.99
N SER A 329 54.08 33.86 -27.86
CA SER A 329 55.32 34.58 -28.19
C SER A 329 56.35 34.57 -27.06
N VAL A 330 55.91 34.65 -25.80
CA VAL A 330 56.79 34.65 -24.62
C VAL A 330 57.02 33.23 -24.07
N GLY A 331 56.13 32.28 -24.37
CA GLY A 331 56.10 30.98 -23.68
C GLY A 331 55.60 31.12 -22.24
N LEU A 332 55.24 30.01 -21.59
CA LEU A 332 54.84 29.98 -20.17
C LEU A 332 56.04 30.23 -19.23
N HIS A 333 56.63 31.43 -19.26
CA HIS A 333 57.68 31.84 -18.35
C HIS A 333 57.09 32.42 -17.05
N ASP A 334 56.52 31.52 -16.26
CA ASP A 334 56.57 31.51 -14.81
C ASP A 334 55.86 30.23 -14.34
N SER A 335 56.36 29.59 -13.29
CA SER A 335 55.76 28.37 -12.70
C SER A 335 54.24 28.51 -12.66
N MET A 336 53.52 27.65 -13.41
CA MET A 336 52.06 27.70 -13.59
C MET A 336 51.29 27.81 -12.26
N ILE A 337 51.92 27.41 -11.17
CA ILE A 337 51.44 27.59 -9.81
C ILE A 337 52.53 28.32 -9.02
N LYS A 338 52.19 29.48 -8.44
CA LYS A 338 53.07 30.15 -7.49
C LYS A 338 53.30 29.22 -6.29
N PRO A 339 54.55 28.93 -5.89
CA PRO A 339 54.84 27.97 -4.81
C PRO A 339 54.18 28.36 -3.48
N GLU A 340 54.02 29.67 -3.25
CA GLU A 340 53.31 30.22 -2.09
C GLU A 340 51.83 29.83 -2.03
N VAL A 341 51.16 29.79 -3.19
CA VAL A 341 49.74 29.41 -3.27
C VAL A 341 49.59 27.91 -3.08
N ALA A 342 50.49 27.11 -3.67
CA ALA A 342 50.52 25.67 -3.46
C ALA A 342 50.74 25.31 -1.98
N LEU A 343 51.67 26.00 -1.30
CA LEU A 343 51.91 25.82 0.14
C LEU A 343 50.70 26.24 0.99
N LYS A 344 50.01 27.33 0.64
CA LYS A 344 48.76 27.71 1.33
C LYS A 344 47.67 26.64 1.19
N VAL A 345 47.49 26.10 -0.02
CA VAL A 345 46.51 25.02 -0.27
C VAL A 345 46.90 23.75 0.49
N LEU A 346 48.18 23.36 0.46
CA LEU A 346 48.70 22.20 1.17
C LEU A 346 48.54 22.35 2.68
N ASN A 347 48.86 23.51 3.25
CA ASN A 347 48.68 23.79 4.67
C ASN A 347 47.20 23.78 5.07
N GLY A 348 46.31 24.33 4.24
CA GLY A 348 44.86 24.26 4.45
C GLY A 348 44.34 22.83 4.45
N LEU A 349 44.76 22.01 3.47
CA LEU A 349 44.40 20.59 3.41
C LEU A 349 44.96 19.79 4.59
N THR A 350 46.22 20.03 4.97
CA THR A 350 46.88 19.34 6.07
C THR A 350 46.19 19.66 7.40
N HIS A 351 45.82 20.92 7.64
CA HIS A 351 45.08 21.31 8.84
C HIS A 351 43.70 20.63 8.93
N ASN A 352 42.99 20.52 7.81
CA ASN A 352 41.71 19.82 7.75
C ASN A 352 41.85 18.31 8.00
N ILE A 353 42.88 17.66 7.44
CA ILE A 353 43.16 16.24 7.69
C ILE A 353 43.49 16.02 9.17
N SER A 354 44.30 16.89 9.78
CA SER A 354 44.58 16.85 11.22
C SER A 354 43.30 17.02 12.05
N SER A 355 42.38 17.92 11.66
CA SER A 355 41.11 18.12 12.38
C SER A 355 40.16 16.92 12.27
N THR A 356 40.09 16.25 11.11
CA THR A 356 39.20 15.08 10.93
C THR A 356 39.64 13.86 11.73
N LYS A 357 40.96 13.71 11.96
CA LYS A 357 41.53 12.61 12.76
C LYS A 357 41.14 12.64 14.24
N TYR A 358 40.72 13.78 14.78
CA TYR A 358 40.26 13.90 16.17
C TYR A 358 38.75 13.74 16.33
N ASN A 359 37.98 13.80 15.24
CA ASN A 359 36.51 13.66 15.25
C ASN A 359 36.04 12.28 14.78
N LEU A 360 36.85 11.58 13.99
CA LEU A 360 36.64 10.17 13.65
C LEU A 360 37.52 9.34 14.58
N GLY A 361 36.89 8.56 15.46
CA GLY A 361 37.60 7.58 16.29
C GLY A 361 38.51 6.69 15.46
N THR A 362 39.50 6.09 16.11
CA THR A 362 40.54 5.24 15.53
C THR A 362 40.05 4.09 14.64
N ASN A 363 38.75 3.79 14.62
CA ASN A 363 38.10 2.83 13.75
C ASN A 363 36.85 3.44 13.08
N ASN A 364 36.78 3.46 11.74
CA ASN A 364 35.63 3.91 10.94
C ASN A 364 34.32 3.09 11.16
N ARG A 365 34.27 2.20 12.15
CA ARG A 365 33.18 1.22 12.37
C ARG A 365 32.52 1.29 13.74
N GLU A 366 33.11 1.99 14.70
CA GLU A 366 32.48 2.20 16.01
C GLU A 366 31.85 3.59 15.99
N THR A 367 30.52 3.63 15.98
CA THR A 367 29.81 4.91 16.11
C THR A 367 30.11 5.46 17.49
N ILE A 368 30.27 6.78 17.64
CA ILE A 368 30.45 7.44 18.96
C ILE A 368 29.31 7.04 19.94
N LEU A 369 28.14 6.69 19.40
CA LEU A 369 27.01 6.17 20.16
C LEU A 369 27.25 4.78 20.77
N ASP A 370 28.05 3.93 20.13
CA ASP A 370 28.33 2.55 20.57
C ASP A 370 29.37 2.50 21.71
N GLN A 371 30.15 3.57 21.87
CA GLN A 371 31.14 3.74 22.95
C GLN A 371 30.51 4.24 24.27
N LEU A 372 29.25 4.67 24.24
CA LEU A 372 28.52 5.15 25.42
C LEU A 372 27.85 4.00 26.17
N PRO A 373 27.70 4.10 27.51
CA PRO A 373 26.87 3.17 28.27
C PRO A 373 25.46 3.04 27.65
N SER A 374 24.95 1.81 27.54
CA SER A 374 23.65 1.54 26.91
C SER A 374 22.51 2.36 27.52
N MET A 375 22.54 2.60 28.84
CA MET A 375 21.55 3.40 29.56
C MET A 375 21.56 4.88 29.16
N THR A 376 22.74 5.51 29.01
CA THR A 376 22.83 6.92 28.62
C THR A 376 22.49 7.10 27.14
N ARG A 377 22.86 6.12 26.30
CA ARG A 377 22.47 6.06 24.88
C ARG A 377 20.95 6.01 24.72
N ASP A 378 20.27 5.11 25.44
CA ASP A 378 18.82 4.97 25.35
C ASP A 378 18.10 6.21 25.88
N GLN A 379 18.59 6.82 26.98
CA GLN A 379 18.05 8.09 27.48
C GLN A 379 18.20 9.23 26.45
N LEU A 380 19.37 9.36 25.83
CA LEU A 380 19.64 10.37 24.81
C LEU A 380 18.74 10.19 23.58
N LEU A 381 18.56 8.95 23.12
CA LEU A 381 17.65 8.63 22.01
C LEU A 381 16.19 8.95 22.36
N ASN A 382 15.73 8.61 23.57
CA ASN A 382 14.37 8.95 24.02
C ASN A 382 14.16 10.47 24.12
N HIS A 383 15.16 11.23 24.57
CA HIS A 383 15.08 12.69 24.58
C HIS A 383 15.08 13.26 23.17
N TRP A 384 15.88 12.69 22.26
CA TRP A 384 15.90 13.12 20.86
C TRP A 384 14.58 12.89 20.15
N THR A 385 13.99 11.70 20.27
CA THR A 385 12.68 11.40 19.69
C THR A 385 11.59 12.31 20.27
N SER A 386 11.65 12.60 21.57
CA SER A 386 10.77 13.57 22.22
C SER A 386 10.94 15.00 21.65
N ILE A 387 12.18 15.46 21.48
CA ILE A 387 12.49 16.78 20.89
C ILE A 387 11.96 16.86 19.45
N GLN A 388 12.21 15.84 18.65
CA GLN A 388 11.75 15.78 17.26
C GLN A 388 10.23 15.84 17.17
N GLU A 389 9.52 15.11 18.04
CA GLU A 389 8.05 15.13 18.07
C GLU A 389 7.51 16.49 18.53
N LEU A 390 8.10 17.10 19.57
CA LEU A 390 7.74 18.45 20.00
C LEU A 390 7.98 19.47 18.89
N LEU A 391 9.13 19.42 18.21
CA LEU A 391 9.47 20.29 17.08
C LEU A 391 8.50 20.08 15.92
N LYS A 392 8.15 18.83 15.59
CA LYS A 392 7.18 18.53 14.53
C LYS A 392 5.81 19.15 14.84
N HIS A 393 5.35 19.03 16.08
CA HIS A 393 4.10 19.68 16.52
C HIS A 393 4.21 21.21 16.56
N PHE A 394 5.39 21.74 16.91
CA PHE A 394 5.67 23.17 16.90
C PHE A 394 5.60 23.73 15.48
N TRP A 395 6.38 23.19 14.54
CA TRP A 395 6.44 23.66 13.15
C TRP A 395 5.13 23.46 12.38
N SER A 396 4.41 22.35 12.63
CA SER A 396 3.08 22.13 12.02
C SER A 396 2.00 23.08 12.53
N SER A 397 2.22 23.77 13.64
CA SER A 397 1.29 24.78 14.17
C SER A 397 1.46 26.15 13.51
N TYR A 398 2.51 26.35 12.68
CA TYR A 398 2.72 27.58 11.93
C TYR A 398 2.13 27.48 10.51
N PRO A 399 1.57 28.59 9.97
CA PRO A 399 1.41 29.90 10.60
C PRO A 399 0.29 29.94 11.64
N ILE A 400 0.52 30.63 12.77
CA ILE A 400 -0.46 30.77 13.87
C ILE A 400 -1.60 31.68 13.41
N LYS A 401 -2.67 31.07 12.88
CA LYS A 401 -3.88 31.77 12.41
C LYS A 401 -5.02 31.78 13.45
N VAL A 402 -4.97 30.90 14.44
CA VAL A 402 -6.08 30.62 15.38
C VAL A 402 -5.55 30.66 16.82
N ASP A 403 -6.35 31.19 17.76
CA ASP A 403 -5.96 31.37 19.17
C ASP A 403 -5.62 30.05 19.88
N TYR A 404 -6.33 28.96 19.55
CA TYR A 404 -6.02 27.61 20.03
C TYR A 404 -4.56 27.22 19.69
N LEU A 405 -4.07 27.53 18.49
CA LEU A 405 -2.70 27.22 18.08
C LEU A 405 -1.68 28.05 18.88
N ALA A 406 -2.01 29.29 19.25
CA ALA A 406 -1.15 30.11 20.10
C ALA A 406 -0.99 29.48 21.50
N THR A 407 -2.08 29.01 22.11
CA THR A 407 -2.01 28.32 23.41
C THR A 407 -1.22 27.02 23.34
N LYS A 408 -1.36 26.27 22.22
CA LYS A 408 -0.60 25.04 21.98
C LYS A 408 0.90 25.32 21.81
N VAL A 409 1.27 26.31 21.00
CA VAL A 409 2.68 26.67 20.78
C VAL A 409 3.34 27.13 22.10
N ASN A 410 2.61 27.84 22.97
CA ASN A 410 3.11 28.19 24.30
C ASN A 410 3.36 26.95 25.17
N LYS A 411 2.42 26.00 25.23
CA LYS A 411 2.61 24.73 25.96
C LYS A 411 3.79 23.93 25.42
N LEU A 412 3.97 23.90 24.10
CA LEU A 412 5.10 23.24 23.45
C LEU A 412 6.42 23.94 23.77
N LYS A 413 6.44 25.28 23.79
CA LYS A 413 7.59 26.08 24.19
C LYS A 413 8.02 25.76 25.63
N ASP A 414 7.07 25.75 26.56
CA ASP A 414 7.34 25.45 27.97
C ASP A 414 7.87 24.01 28.13
N ALA A 415 7.26 23.05 27.43
CA ALA A 415 7.74 21.67 27.41
C ALA A 415 9.16 21.52 26.85
N MET A 416 9.49 22.25 25.77
CA MET A 416 10.84 22.29 25.19
C MET A 416 11.85 22.91 26.16
N GLN A 417 11.46 23.95 26.92
CA GLN A 417 12.32 24.59 27.90
C GLN A 417 12.74 23.63 29.03
N HIS A 418 11.85 22.72 29.44
CA HIS A 418 12.15 21.70 30.45
C HIS A 418 13.13 20.60 29.98
N ILE A 419 13.51 20.56 28.70
CA ILE A 419 14.45 19.57 28.16
C ILE A 419 15.91 20.00 28.32
N TYR A 420 16.22 21.31 28.25
CA TYR A 420 17.59 21.82 28.47
C TYR A 420 18.25 21.34 29.76
N PRO A 421 17.62 21.44 30.95
CA PRO A 421 18.26 20.98 32.19
C PRO A 421 18.52 19.47 32.19
N LYS A 422 17.64 18.67 31.55
CA LYS A 422 17.82 17.21 31.44
C LYS A 422 19.00 16.84 30.53
N LEU A 423 19.17 17.56 29.42
CA LEU A 423 20.32 17.37 28.53
C LEU A 423 21.64 17.76 29.23
N GLN A 424 21.60 18.80 30.07
CA GLN A 424 22.75 19.21 30.87
C GLN A 424 23.09 18.18 31.97
N GLU A 425 22.08 17.62 32.65
CA GLU A 425 22.26 16.55 33.64
C GLU A 425 22.92 15.31 33.02
N ILE A 426 22.49 14.90 31.83
CA ILE A 426 23.09 13.78 31.08
C ILE A 426 24.56 14.08 30.72
N LYS A 427 24.88 15.33 30.39
CA LYS A 427 26.26 15.75 30.11
C LYS A 427 27.14 15.69 31.37
N GLU A 428 26.59 16.02 32.54
CA GLU A 428 27.31 16.02 33.81
C GLU A 428 27.47 14.61 34.40
N SER A 429 26.51 13.72 34.18
CA SER A 429 26.54 12.33 34.66
C SER A 429 27.56 11.44 33.96
N VAL A 430 28.09 11.86 32.81
CA VAL A 430 29.03 11.09 31.99
C VAL A 430 30.49 11.36 32.43
N PRO A 431 31.38 10.35 32.44
CA PRO A 431 32.80 10.51 32.76
C PRO A 431 33.51 11.55 31.89
N SER A 432 34.52 12.25 32.44
CA SER A 432 35.24 13.37 31.81
C SER A 432 35.67 13.09 30.36
N ASP A 433 36.08 11.86 30.09
CA ASP A 433 36.69 11.47 28.81
C ASP A 433 35.66 11.36 27.68
N LEU A 434 34.38 11.13 28.04
CA LEU A 434 33.26 11.02 27.11
C LEU A 434 32.40 12.29 27.07
N ARG A 435 32.61 13.25 27.98
CA ARG A 435 31.83 14.51 28.05
C ARG A 435 31.92 15.33 26.78
N HIS A 436 33.09 15.37 26.13
CA HIS A 436 33.27 16.10 24.88
C HIS A 436 32.46 15.46 23.74
N GLN A 437 32.47 14.13 23.65
CA GLN A 437 31.72 13.36 22.67
C GLN A 437 30.20 13.50 22.86
N VAL A 438 29.71 13.43 24.10
CA VAL A 438 28.28 13.68 24.40
C VAL A 438 27.91 15.13 24.09
N SER A 439 28.81 16.09 24.33
CA SER A 439 28.56 17.49 23.96
C SER A 439 28.40 17.68 22.45
N LEU A 440 29.16 16.95 21.63
CA LEU A 440 29.01 16.97 20.17
C LEU A 440 27.67 16.36 19.72
N LEU A 441 27.17 15.33 20.42
CA LEU A 441 25.86 14.71 20.13
C LEU A 441 24.67 15.56 20.59
N VAL A 442 24.81 16.24 21.73
CA VAL A 442 23.76 17.11 22.28
C VAL A 442 23.68 18.45 21.53
N GLN A 443 24.79 18.91 20.96
CA GLN A 443 24.86 20.20 20.26
C GLN A 443 23.81 20.37 19.14
N PRO A 444 23.61 19.41 18.21
CA PRO A 444 22.53 19.49 17.23
C PRO A 444 21.13 19.55 17.85
N MET A 445 20.92 18.89 18.99
CA MET A 445 19.63 18.91 19.69
C MET A 445 19.34 20.30 20.26
N VAL A 446 20.34 20.89 20.90
CA VAL A 446 20.29 22.26 21.43
C VAL A 446 20.07 23.27 20.31
N GLN A 447 20.82 23.15 19.21
CA GLN A 447 20.66 24.03 18.04
C GLN A 447 19.24 23.97 17.44
N ALA A 448 18.65 22.78 17.36
CA ALA A 448 17.28 22.62 16.86
C ALA A 448 16.25 23.27 17.79
N LEU A 449 16.44 23.18 19.10
CA LEU A 449 15.61 23.87 20.09
C LEU A 449 15.79 25.40 19.97
N ASP A 450 17.03 25.89 19.97
CA ASP A 450 17.37 27.32 19.90
C ASP A 450 16.79 27.98 18.64
N ALA A 451 16.86 27.30 17.49
CA ALA A 451 16.25 27.78 16.25
C ALA A 451 14.73 27.93 16.35
N ALA A 452 14.06 27.02 17.05
CA ALA A 452 12.62 27.11 17.30
C ALA A 452 12.28 28.27 18.25
N PHE A 453 13.07 28.49 19.31
CA PHE A 453 12.91 29.64 20.21
C PHE A 453 13.13 30.97 19.49
N ALA A 454 14.19 31.09 18.68
CA ALA A 454 14.45 32.27 17.87
C ALA A 454 13.28 32.55 16.89
N HIS A 455 12.73 31.51 16.27
CA HIS A 455 11.55 31.66 15.42
C HIS A 455 10.31 32.10 16.21
N TYR A 456 10.07 31.54 17.40
CA TYR A 456 8.97 31.95 18.27
C TYR A 456 9.08 33.43 18.66
N ASP A 457 10.27 33.88 19.08
CA ASP A 457 10.49 35.26 19.53
C ASP A 457 10.37 36.25 18.37
N THR A 458 10.90 35.92 17.19
CA THR A 458 10.75 36.76 15.99
C THR A 458 9.30 36.85 15.53
N ASP A 459 8.53 35.76 15.62
CA ASP A 459 7.10 35.77 15.30
C ASP A 459 6.28 36.54 16.34
N LEU A 460 6.62 36.43 17.64
CA LEU A 460 6.01 37.21 18.71
C LEU A 460 6.24 38.72 18.48
N GLN A 461 7.46 39.13 18.14
CA GLN A 461 7.79 40.51 17.79
C GLN A 461 6.98 40.99 16.57
N LYS A 462 6.85 40.17 15.52
CA LYS A 462 6.01 40.49 14.35
C LYS A 462 4.54 40.65 14.71
N ARG A 463 4.01 39.81 15.60
CA ARG A 463 2.61 39.90 16.08
C ARG A 463 2.39 41.16 16.92
N MET A 464 3.30 41.48 17.83
CA MET A 464 3.28 42.72 18.61
C MET A 464 3.31 43.96 17.70
N ALA A 465 4.22 44.00 16.72
CA ALA A 465 4.33 45.08 15.75
C ALA A 465 3.06 45.25 14.89
N LYS A 466 2.42 44.15 14.48
CA LYS A 466 1.13 44.19 13.75
C LYS A 466 -0.03 44.68 14.61
N SER A 467 -0.04 44.38 15.91
CA SER A 467 -1.08 44.88 16.82
C SER A 467 -0.92 46.38 17.13
N GLY A 468 0.33 46.85 17.32
CA GLY A 468 0.63 48.26 17.58
C GLY A 468 0.34 49.18 16.39
N SER A 469 0.45 48.67 15.16
CA SER A 469 0.14 49.46 13.96
C SER A 469 -1.37 49.70 13.74
N LYS A 470 -2.27 48.99 14.43
CA LYS A 470 -3.73 49.15 14.27
C LYS A 470 -4.35 50.20 15.20
N ALA A 471 -3.58 50.86 16.08
CA ALA A 471 -4.13 51.77 17.10
C ALA A 471 -4.19 53.26 16.72
N ASN A 472 -3.74 53.68 15.54
CA ASN A 472 -3.81 55.09 15.12
C ASN A 472 -4.84 55.30 14.00
N GLY A 473 -6.12 55.02 14.31
CA GLY A 473 -7.27 55.45 13.53
C GLY A 473 -7.87 56.70 14.17
N ARG A 474 -7.75 57.83 13.47
CA ARG A 474 -8.28 59.17 13.78
C ARG A 474 -9.66 59.18 14.46
N VAL A 475 -9.77 59.97 15.53
CA VAL A 475 -11.01 60.60 16.02
C VAL A 475 -11.52 61.57 14.95
#